data_AF-A0A923IJW9-F1
#
_entry.id   AF-A0A923IJW9-F1
#
_cell.length_a   1.000
_cell.length_b   1.000
_cell.length_c   1.000
_cell.angle_alpha   90.00
_cell.angle_beta   90.00
_cell.angle_gamma   90.00
#
_symmetry.space_group_name_H-M   'P 1'
#
loop_
_entity.id
_entity.type
_entity.pdbx_description
1 polymer ?
#
loop_
_entity_poly.entity_id
_entity_poly.type
_entity_poly.pdbx_seq_one_letter_code
_entity_poly.pdbx_strand_id
1 'polypeptide(L)'
;MKIFSLLFLFIIFSGNLFSQEIVEWRGPNRSGIYPDQNLLKSWPAGGPQLILELKDIGNGYSSAIVYNNCIFVTGRKDTLDIISAYEMNGKKKWETAFGHAWMRSYPETRCTPTIEGNRIYLASGMGEVACVDGMDGTLIWKVNANTDYKGEPHRWGISESVAISDKAVFYVTGGEETTVVALSKTDGKLLWKTRSLGGTRAYASSVIIEKAGLRLLLAQTANDLLAINTENGDIIWSFNLVQYHTGQSGIGANTNTPLFYNNEIFITSGYDHPAIMLSLAADGRSVSLKWTNPDFDNHIGGALKVGNYIFGSNWTNNANGYWMCLDWNTGKTMYETKWFNKGPIISADGLLYCQEEKSGNIALIKPNPEKFDVVSSFKIEKGTGPHWAHPAIFDGKLFVRHGESLMVYDLKK
;
A
#
# COMPACT_ATOMS: atom_id res chain seq x y z
N MET A 1 58.06 17.39 -43.14
CA MET A 1 57.16 17.75 -42.02
C MET A 1 56.52 16.48 -41.48
N LYS A 2 56.87 16.05 -40.27
CA LYS A 2 56.23 14.91 -39.59
C LYS A 2 55.05 15.47 -38.77
N ILE A 3 53.82 15.10 -39.14
CA ILE A 3 52.61 15.45 -38.38
C ILE A 3 52.43 14.37 -37.32
N PHE A 4 52.56 14.76 -36.05
CA PHE A 4 52.17 13.94 -34.90
C PHE A 4 50.66 14.08 -34.70
N SER A 5 49.90 13.01 -34.93
CA SER A 5 48.50 12.92 -34.48
C SER A 5 48.48 12.53 -33.01
N LEU A 6 48.09 13.47 -32.14
CA LEU A 6 47.76 13.20 -30.74
C LEU A 6 46.38 12.54 -30.67
N LEU A 7 46.32 11.29 -30.21
CA LEU A 7 45.07 10.59 -29.92
C LEU A 7 44.62 10.97 -28.50
N PHE A 8 43.56 11.77 -28.37
CA PHE A 8 42.95 12.08 -27.07
C PHE A 8 42.05 10.91 -26.65
N LEU A 9 42.45 10.20 -25.59
CA LEU A 9 41.68 9.12 -24.98
C LEU A 9 40.61 9.75 -24.06
N PHE A 10 39.34 9.77 -24.49
CA PHE A 10 38.21 10.15 -23.64
C PHE A 10 37.92 9.01 -22.65
N ILE A 11 38.30 9.20 -21.39
CA ILE A 11 37.89 8.32 -20.29
C ILE A 11 36.45 8.68 -19.92
N ILE A 12 35.49 7.87 -20.36
CA ILE A 12 34.10 7.98 -19.93
C ILE A 12 34.02 7.42 -18.51
N PHE A 13 33.91 8.30 -17.52
CA PHE A 13 33.51 7.92 -16.17
C PHE A 13 32.05 7.45 -16.22
N SER A 14 31.85 6.14 -16.28
CA SER A 14 30.56 5.51 -15.97
C SER A 14 30.33 5.62 -14.47
N GLY A 15 29.74 6.73 -14.04
CA GLY A 15 29.16 6.83 -12.72
C GLY A 15 28.03 5.82 -12.62
N ASN A 16 28.11 4.89 -11.66
CA ASN A 16 26.96 4.11 -11.27
C ASN A 16 25.94 5.09 -10.68
N LEU A 17 24.95 5.48 -11.48
CA LEU A 17 23.72 6.08 -10.97
C LEU A 17 23.04 5.00 -10.14
N PHE A 18 23.34 4.96 -8.85
CA PHE A 18 22.50 4.25 -7.90
C PHE A 18 21.16 4.97 -7.90
N SER A 19 20.18 4.38 -8.58
CA SER A 19 18.78 4.75 -8.35
C SER A 19 18.54 4.65 -6.86
N GLN A 20 18.04 5.73 -6.25
CA GLN A 20 17.65 5.68 -4.85
C GLN A 20 16.53 4.65 -4.71
N GLU A 21 16.66 3.75 -3.73
CA GLU A 21 15.65 2.74 -3.46
C GLU A 21 14.39 3.44 -2.94
N ILE A 22 13.23 3.05 -3.48
CA ILE A 22 11.92 3.47 -2.99
C ILE A 22 11.45 2.42 -1.99
N VAL A 23 11.17 2.84 -0.75
CA VAL A 23 10.54 2.00 0.26
C VAL A 23 9.13 2.52 0.53
N GLU A 24 8.15 1.64 0.36
CA GLU A 24 6.75 2.05 0.27
C GLU A 24 5.77 1.03 0.85
N TRP A 25 4.49 1.43 0.89
CA TRP A 25 3.35 0.61 1.27
C TRP A 25 3.38 -0.77 0.62
N ARG A 26 3.22 -1.83 1.42
CA ARG A 26 3.23 -3.24 0.99
C ARG A 26 4.54 -3.70 0.31
N GLY A 27 5.67 -3.05 0.63
CA GLY A 27 6.97 -3.46 0.12
C GLY A 27 7.15 -3.17 -1.38
N PRO A 28 8.16 -3.78 -2.03
CA PRO A 28 8.49 -3.47 -3.42
C PRO A 28 7.30 -3.59 -4.38
N ASN A 29 7.12 -2.57 -5.20
CA ASN A 29 6.03 -2.46 -6.18
C ASN A 29 4.63 -2.56 -5.56
N ARG A 30 4.48 -2.30 -4.25
CA ARG A 30 3.23 -2.37 -3.48
C ARG A 30 2.54 -3.74 -3.53
N SER A 31 3.33 -4.77 -3.82
CA SER A 31 2.84 -6.12 -4.10
C SER A 31 2.38 -6.88 -2.85
N GLY A 32 2.91 -6.52 -1.67
CA GLY A 32 2.77 -7.27 -0.42
C GLY A 32 3.69 -8.49 -0.34
N ILE A 33 4.63 -8.63 -1.28
CA ILE A 33 5.63 -9.70 -1.34
C ILE A 33 6.99 -9.08 -0.96
N TYR A 34 7.52 -9.47 0.19
CA TYR A 34 8.80 -8.99 0.70
C TYR A 34 9.95 -9.89 0.21
N PRO A 35 11.12 -9.31 -0.10
CA PRO A 35 12.21 -10.03 -0.76
C PRO A 35 13.01 -10.93 0.18
N ASP A 36 12.85 -10.77 1.50
CA ASP A 36 13.55 -11.53 2.53
C ASP A 36 13.50 -13.05 2.32
N GLN A 37 14.63 -13.70 2.58
CA GLN A 37 14.87 -15.13 2.42
C GLN A 37 15.49 -15.72 3.70
N ASN A 38 15.60 -17.05 3.78
CA ASN A 38 16.16 -17.78 4.92
C ASN A 38 15.42 -17.50 6.24
N LEU A 39 14.10 -17.37 6.15
CA LEU A 39 13.21 -17.15 7.27
C LEU A 39 12.77 -18.46 7.92
N LEU A 40 12.36 -18.39 9.18
CA LEU A 40 11.75 -19.49 9.92
C LEU A 40 10.56 -20.07 9.13
N LYS A 41 10.59 -21.38 8.92
CA LYS A 41 9.53 -22.12 8.20
C LYS A 41 8.41 -22.62 9.10
N SER A 42 8.58 -22.47 10.41
CA SER A 42 7.59 -22.76 11.45
C SER A 42 7.97 -21.96 12.70
N TRP A 43 6.98 -21.57 13.50
CA TRP A 43 7.19 -20.87 14.76
C TRP A 43 6.89 -21.75 15.97
N PRO A 44 7.53 -21.49 17.13
CA PRO A 44 7.08 -22.00 18.42
C PRO A 44 5.63 -21.58 18.73
N ALA A 45 5.00 -22.24 19.70
CA ALA A 45 3.61 -21.93 20.10
C ALA A 45 3.41 -20.47 20.56
N GLY A 46 4.44 -19.86 21.15
CA GLY A 46 4.44 -18.44 21.54
C GLY A 46 4.76 -17.46 20.40
N GLY A 47 4.98 -17.96 19.18
CA GLY A 47 5.48 -17.19 18.05
C GLY A 47 7.01 -17.12 17.99
N PRO A 48 7.55 -16.41 16.98
CA PRO A 48 8.97 -16.09 16.92
C PRO A 48 9.39 -15.20 18.11
N GLN A 49 10.69 -15.03 18.32
CA GLN A 49 11.20 -14.23 19.43
C GLN A 49 10.80 -12.75 19.26
N LEU A 50 10.09 -12.18 20.23
CA LEU A 50 9.87 -10.74 20.33
C LEU A 50 11.21 -10.06 20.70
N ILE A 51 11.71 -9.18 19.83
CA ILE A 51 13.00 -8.49 20.00
C ILE A 51 12.85 -6.98 20.26
N LEU A 52 11.70 -6.40 19.94
CA LEU A 52 11.40 -5.00 20.23
C LEU A 52 9.90 -4.77 20.43
N GLU A 53 9.55 -3.93 21.40
CA GLU A 53 8.20 -3.40 21.61
C GLU A 53 8.29 -1.87 21.71
N LEU A 54 7.64 -1.16 20.78
CA LEU A 54 7.43 0.28 20.87
C LEU A 54 6.02 0.57 21.35
N LYS A 55 5.89 1.59 22.20
CA LYS A 55 4.63 2.16 22.67
C LYS A 55 4.54 3.63 22.32
N ASP A 56 3.34 4.19 22.42
CA ASP A 56 3.05 5.60 22.21
C ASP A 56 3.51 6.11 20.82
N ILE A 57 3.44 5.24 19.81
CA ILE A 57 3.75 5.57 18.40
C ILE A 57 2.60 6.35 17.71
N GLY A 58 1.58 6.73 18.48
CA GLY A 58 0.32 7.28 17.99
C GLY A 58 -0.65 6.20 17.51
N ASN A 59 -1.95 6.48 17.62
CA ASN A 59 -2.98 5.52 17.20
C ASN A 59 -3.07 5.44 15.68
N GLY A 60 -3.10 4.24 15.10
CA GLY A 60 -3.08 4.08 13.65
C GLY A 60 -3.16 2.65 13.16
N TYR A 61 -3.32 2.55 11.84
CA TYR A 61 -3.40 1.31 11.07
C TYR A 61 -2.36 1.27 9.94
N SER A 62 -1.38 2.17 9.92
CA SER A 62 -0.31 2.12 8.92
C SER A 62 0.74 1.06 9.24
N SER A 63 1.31 0.46 8.20
CA SER A 63 2.51 -0.38 8.31
C SER A 63 3.71 0.45 8.75
N ALA A 64 4.57 -0.15 9.57
CA ALA A 64 5.91 0.35 9.81
C ALA A 64 6.80 0.09 8.58
N ILE A 65 7.67 1.04 8.27
CA ILE A 65 8.68 0.92 7.21
C ILE A 65 10.06 1.02 7.84
N VAL A 66 11.00 0.26 7.31
CA VAL A 66 12.42 0.37 7.67
C VAL A 66 13.20 0.86 6.46
N TYR A 67 14.02 1.88 6.67
CA TYR A 67 14.97 2.37 5.68
C TYR A 67 16.22 2.90 6.39
N ASN A 68 17.42 2.60 5.88
CA ASN A 68 18.70 2.98 6.49
C ASN A 68 18.76 2.71 8.01
N ASN A 69 18.34 1.51 8.45
CA ASN A 69 18.30 1.09 9.87
C ASN A 69 17.48 2.04 10.78
N CYS A 70 16.43 2.65 10.23
CA CYS A 70 15.51 3.48 10.98
C CYS A 70 14.09 2.99 10.72
N ILE A 71 13.31 2.83 11.80
CA ILE A 71 11.90 2.48 11.75
C ILE A 71 11.11 3.78 11.62
N PHE A 72 10.25 3.86 10.61
CA PHE A 72 9.34 4.95 10.35
C PHE A 72 7.90 4.46 10.49
N VAL A 73 7.11 5.18 11.29
CA VAL A 73 5.69 4.83 11.49
C VAL A 73 4.86 6.08 11.72
N THR A 74 3.72 6.16 11.04
CA THR A 74 2.77 7.27 11.23
C THR A 74 1.79 6.96 12.34
N GLY A 75 1.18 7.96 12.95
CA GLY A 75 0.17 7.73 13.98
C GLY A 75 -0.58 9.01 14.30
N ARG A 76 -1.69 8.88 15.01
CA ARG A 76 -2.51 10.00 15.43
C ARG A 76 -2.18 10.35 16.87
N LYS A 77 -1.96 11.63 17.12
CA LYS A 77 -1.94 12.25 18.46
C LYS A 77 -2.86 13.45 18.44
N ASP A 78 -3.87 13.42 19.31
CA ASP A 78 -4.93 14.42 19.37
C ASP A 78 -5.60 14.67 18.01
N THR A 79 -5.40 15.83 17.41
CA THR A 79 -5.99 16.23 16.12
C THR A 79 -5.02 16.10 14.95
N LEU A 80 -3.80 15.62 15.20
CA LEU A 80 -2.69 15.62 14.24
C LEU A 80 -2.28 14.20 13.86
N ASP A 81 -1.98 14.04 12.57
CA ASP A 81 -1.19 12.93 12.09
C ASP A 81 0.30 13.29 12.24
N ILE A 82 1.04 12.36 12.85
CA ILE A 82 2.46 12.44 13.10
C ILE A 82 3.20 11.33 12.34
N ILE A 83 4.46 11.59 12.01
CA ILE A 83 5.44 10.59 11.59
C ILE A 83 6.54 10.55 12.65
N SER A 84 6.91 9.35 13.09
CA SER A 84 7.98 9.14 14.07
C SER A 84 9.06 8.23 13.53
N ALA A 85 10.30 8.55 13.87
CA ALA A 85 11.48 7.79 13.52
C ALA A 85 12.12 7.18 14.77
N TYR A 86 12.51 5.91 14.70
CA TYR A 86 13.15 5.17 15.78
C TYR A 86 14.40 4.45 15.26
N GLU A 87 15.44 4.41 16.07
CA GLU A 87 16.55 3.47 15.88
C GLU A 87 16.04 2.03 15.98
N MET A 88 16.76 1.05 15.40
CA MET A 88 16.38 -0.38 15.48
C MET A 88 16.36 -0.94 16.91
N ASN A 89 16.98 -0.26 17.87
CA ASN A 89 16.92 -0.59 19.31
C ASN A 89 15.67 0.00 20.01
N GLY A 90 14.86 0.76 19.28
CA GLY A 90 13.63 1.41 19.75
C GLY A 90 13.77 2.81 20.34
N LYS A 91 14.97 3.39 20.35
CA LYS A 91 15.15 4.78 20.77
C LYS A 91 14.53 5.72 19.73
N LYS A 92 13.58 6.55 20.17
CA LYS A 92 12.99 7.61 19.32
C LYS A 92 14.07 8.61 18.91
N LYS A 93 14.17 8.87 17.60
CA LYS A 93 15.05 9.89 17.02
C LYS A 93 14.34 11.24 16.96
N TRP A 94 13.18 11.27 16.33
CA TRP A 94 12.37 12.48 16.14
C TRP A 94 10.90 12.11 15.90
N GLU A 95 10.03 13.11 15.98
CA GLU A 95 8.60 13.03 15.70
C GLU A 95 8.12 14.36 15.13
N THR A 96 7.34 14.29 14.04
CA THR A 96 6.88 15.48 13.31
C THR A 96 5.40 15.37 12.97
N ALA A 97 4.62 16.38 13.34
CA ALA A 97 3.26 16.54 12.85
C ALA A 97 3.29 16.99 11.38
N PHE A 98 2.64 16.24 10.50
CA PHE A 98 2.65 16.53 9.06
C PHE A 98 1.28 16.95 8.51
N GLY A 99 0.22 16.83 9.30
CA GLY A 99 -1.11 17.30 8.94
C GLY A 99 -2.15 16.97 10.01
N HIS A 100 -3.38 17.30 9.74
CA HIS A 100 -4.53 17.01 10.59
C HIS A 100 -5.05 15.61 10.31
N ALA A 101 -5.30 14.89 11.40
CA ALA A 101 -5.94 13.59 11.36
C ALA A 101 -7.41 13.73 10.96
N TRP A 102 -7.99 12.62 10.49
CA TRP A 102 -9.43 12.54 10.28
C TRP A 102 -10.16 12.69 11.62
N MET A 103 -11.27 13.43 11.64
CA MET A 103 -11.97 13.79 12.89
C MET A 103 -13.33 13.10 13.06
N ARG A 104 -13.68 12.14 12.19
CA ARG A 104 -14.93 11.36 12.30
C ARG A 104 -14.63 9.90 12.63
N SER A 105 -15.49 8.97 12.22
CA SER A 105 -15.32 7.55 12.50
C SER A 105 -14.00 7.02 11.92
N TYR A 106 -13.34 6.18 12.71
CA TYR A 106 -11.99 5.66 12.45
C TYR A 106 -10.98 6.80 12.22
N PRO A 107 -10.78 7.68 13.22
CA PRO A 107 -9.93 8.87 13.07
C PRO A 107 -8.43 8.54 12.96
N GLU A 108 -8.03 7.32 13.30
CA GLU A 108 -6.63 6.90 13.39
C GLU A 108 -5.91 6.93 12.03
N THR A 109 -4.62 7.26 12.05
CA THR A 109 -3.81 7.41 10.84
C THR A 109 -3.66 6.09 10.09
N ARG A 110 -3.88 6.10 8.77
CA ARG A 110 -3.84 4.89 7.93
C ARG A 110 -2.71 4.89 6.90
N CYS A 111 -2.23 6.07 6.53
CA CYS A 111 -1.26 6.22 5.46
C CYS A 111 0.13 5.73 5.90
N THR A 112 0.73 4.83 5.14
CA THR A 112 2.12 4.39 5.31
C THR A 112 3.05 5.34 4.55
N PRO A 113 4.21 5.73 5.13
CA PRO A 113 5.14 6.64 4.46
C PRO A 113 5.66 6.06 3.15
N THR A 114 6.01 6.91 2.20
CA THR A 114 6.79 6.52 1.01
C THR A 114 8.13 7.24 1.06
N ILE A 115 9.22 6.49 1.01
CA ILE A 115 10.58 6.99 1.24
C ILE A 115 11.40 6.82 -0.05
N GLU A 116 12.12 7.86 -0.44
CA GLU A 116 13.14 7.81 -1.49
C GLU A 116 14.33 8.67 -1.06
N GLY A 117 15.52 8.06 -0.97
CA GLY A 117 16.69 8.74 -0.46
C GLY A 117 16.46 9.24 0.96
N ASN A 118 16.60 10.56 1.18
CA ASN A 118 16.36 11.17 2.49
C ASN A 118 14.98 11.85 2.64
N ARG A 119 14.05 11.60 1.72
CA ARG A 119 12.74 12.27 1.73
C ARG A 119 11.63 11.28 2.05
N ILE A 120 10.73 11.69 2.93
CA ILE A 120 9.54 10.94 3.34
C ILE A 120 8.31 11.69 2.85
N TYR A 121 7.46 11.02 2.06
CA TYR A 121 6.24 11.57 1.49
C TYR A 121 5.01 10.96 2.15
N LEU A 122 4.04 11.81 2.49
CA LEU A 122 2.91 11.48 3.36
C LEU A 122 1.63 12.18 2.90
N ALA A 123 0.47 11.59 3.21
CA ALA A 123 -0.84 12.22 3.12
C ALA A 123 -1.59 12.07 4.46
N SER A 124 -2.17 13.15 4.98
CA SER A 124 -2.91 13.13 6.24
C SER A 124 -4.37 12.68 6.05
N GLY A 125 -5.05 12.36 7.14
CA GLY A 125 -6.48 12.00 7.16
C GLY A 125 -7.40 13.11 6.65
N MET A 126 -6.94 14.36 6.63
CA MET A 126 -7.62 15.53 6.04
C MET A 126 -7.07 15.94 4.67
N GLY A 127 -6.02 15.28 4.17
CA GLY A 127 -5.51 15.43 2.81
C GLY A 127 -4.47 16.54 2.64
N GLU A 128 -3.72 16.82 3.70
CA GLU A 128 -2.45 17.53 3.59
C GLU A 128 -1.38 16.56 3.10
N VAL A 129 -0.75 16.90 1.99
CA VAL A 129 0.38 16.14 1.42
C VAL A 129 1.66 16.84 1.86
N ALA A 130 2.59 16.08 2.41
CA ALA A 130 3.81 16.63 3.01
C ALA A 130 5.06 15.86 2.57
N CYS A 131 6.19 16.56 2.63
CA CYS A 131 7.52 15.98 2.56
C CYS A 131 8.30 16.33 3.81
N VAL A 132 8.89 15.32 4.44
CA VAL A 132 9.68 15.42 5.67
C VAL A 132 11.09 14.88 5.41
N ASP A 133 12.09 15.50 6.02
CA ASP A 133 13.47 15.02 5.99
C ASP A 133 13.62 13.76 6.87
N GLY A 134 14.17 12.69 6.30
CA GLY A 134 14.34 11.40 6.98
C GLY A 134 15.40 11.38 8.07
N MET A 135 16.37 12.31 8.06
CA MET A 135 17.44 12.36 9.05
C MET A 135 16.95 12.96 10.37
N ASP A 136 16.29 14.11 10.30
CA ASP A 136 15.96 14.93 11.47
C ASP A 136 14.47 15.23 11.67
N GLY A 137 13.62 14.83 10.72
CA GLY A 137 12.17 15.05 10.80
C GLY A 137 11.73 16.45 10.38
N THR A 138 12.59 17.28 9.83
CA THR A 138 12.21 18.63 9.41
C THR A 138 11.15 18.59 8.31
N LEU A 139 10.05 19.33 8.49
CA LEU A 139 9.04 19.49 7.44
C LEU A 139 9.63 20.33 6.29
N ILE A 140 9.82 19.72 5.12
CA ILE A 140 10.41 20.36 3.94
C ILE A 140 9.35 21.18 3.20
N TRP A 141 8.19 20.57 2.92
CA TRP A 141 7.04 21.26 2.33
C TRP A 141 5.74 20.57 2.72
N LYS A 142 4.64 21.32 2.64
CA LYS A 142 3.28 20.83 2.87
C LYS A 142 2.29 21.58 1.98
N VAL A 143 1.34 20.85 1.41
CA VAL A 143 0.25 21.38 0.57
C VAL A 143 -1.08 20.82 1.06
N ASN A 144 -2.11 21.65 1.12
CA ASN A 144 -3.43 21.21 1.57
C ASN A 144 -4.22 20.66 0.37
N ALA A 145 -3.69 19.61 -0.26
CA ALA A 145 -4.09 19.17 -1.59
C ALA A 145 -5.59 18.85 -1.71
N ASN A 146 -6.21 18.30 -0.66
CA ASN A 146 -7.66 18.11 -0.67
C ASN A 146 -8.43 19.43 -0.74
N THR A 147 -8.02 20.46 0.00
CA THR A 147 -8.70 21.77 -0.03
C THR A 147 -8.37 22.56 -1.29
N ASP A 148 -7.09 22.62 -1.65
CA ASP A 148 -6.56 23.47 -2.73
C ASP A 148 -7.08 23.01 -4.11
N TYR A 149 -7.32 21.70 -4.27
CA TYR A 149 -7.79 21.10 -5.53
C TYR A 149 -9.21 20.53 -5.44
N LYS A 150 -10.01 21.00 -4.47
CA LYS A 150 -11.43 20.64 -4.29
C LYS A 150 -11.68 19.13 -4.22
N GLY A 151 -10.79 18.43 -3.54
CA GLY A 151 -10.91 17.02 -3.23
C GLY A 151 -12.12 16.73 -2.36
N GLU A 152 -12.79 15.62 -2.67
CA GLU A 152 -13.97 15.16 -1.95
C GLU A 152 -13.63 13.89 -1.18
N PRO A 153 -13.43 13.96 0.15
CA PRO A 153 -13.14 12.80 0.96
C PRO A 153 -14.34 11.86 0.99
N HIS A 154 -14.06 10.56 1.03
CA HIS A 154 -15.11 9.57 1.28
C HIS A 154 -15.50 9.54 2.77
N ARG A 155 -16.56 8.79 3.09
CA ARG A 155 -17.15 8.63 4.43
C ARG A 155 -16.17 8.47 5.59
N TRP A 156 -15.06 7.75 5.40
CA TRP A 156 -14.09 7.42 6.45
C TRP A 156 -12.79 8.20 6.35
N GLY A 157 -12.73 9.27 5.54
CA GLY A 157 -11.52 10.09 5.39
C GLY A 157 -10.55 9.53 4.37
N ILE A 158 -9.24 9.69 4.64
CA ILE A 158 -8.17 9.38 3.70
C ILE A 158 -7.26 8.28 4.26
N SER A 159 -6.82 7.37 3.38
CA SER A 159 -5.99 6.22 3.73
C SER A 159 -4.85 5.95 2.73
N GLU A 160 -4.76 6.71 1.65
CA GLU A 160 -3.80 6.41 0.59
C GLU A 160 -2.36 6.62 1.06
N SER A 161 -1.49 5.68 0.74
CA SER A 161 -0.05 5.89 0.77
C SER A 161 0.36 6.42 -0.60
N VAL A 162 0.86 7.66 -0.66
CA VAL A 162 1.13 8.35 -1.93
C VAL A 162 2.10 7.57 -2.83
N ALA A 163 1.84 7.52 -4.13
CA ALA A 163 2.78 6.97 -5.10
C ALA A 163 3.73 8.06 -5.58
N ILE A 164 4.98 7.71 -5.91
CA ILE A 164 5.97 8.66 -6.39
C ILE A 164 6.60 8.22 -7.71
N SER A 165 6.98 9.20 -8.53
CA SER A 165 7.86 9.04 -9.69
C SER A 165 9.15 9.82 -9.45
N ASP A 166 10.01 9.89 -10.46
CA ASP A 166 11.28 10.62 -10.43
C ASP A 166 11.11 12.11 -10.12
N LYS A 167 9.95 12.72 -10.43
CA LYS A 167 9.68 14.15 -10.23
C LYS A 167 8.48 14.45 -9.34
N ALA A 168 7.53 13.52 -9.25
CA ALA A 168 6.22 13.81 -8.69
C ALA A 168 5.82 12.91 -7.53
N VAL A 169 5.04 13.47 -6.60
CA VAL A 169 4.17 12.77 -5.65
C VAL A 169 2.75 12.82 -6.23
N PHE A 170 2.10 11.67 -6.38
CA PHE A 170 0.74 11.57 -6.87
C PHE A 170 -0.24 11.45 -5.70
N TYR A 171 -1.31 12.25 -5.74
CA TYR A 171 -2.34 12.29 -4.73
C TYR A 171 -3.73 12.26 -5.38
N VAL A 172 -4.59 11.33 -4.93
CA VAL A 172 -5.96 11.20 -5.43
C VAL A 172 -6.85 12.16 -4.65
N THR A 173 -7.29 13.23 -5.32
CA THR A 173 -8.22 14.20 -4.73
C THR A 173 -9.65 13.67 -4.76
N GLY A 174 -10.05 13.04 -5.87
CA GLY A 174 -11.47 12.88 -6.22
C GLY A 174 -12.20 14.23 -6.30
N GLY A 175 -13.51 14.19 -6.52
CA GLY A 175 -14.38 15.36 -6.55
C GLY A 175 -14.57 15.98 -7.94
N GLU A 176 -15.47 16.95 -8.02
CA GLU A 176 -16.00 17.47 -9.30
C GLU A 176 -15.01 18.32 -10.12
N GLU A 177 -13.90 18.81 -9.54
CA GLU A 177 -12.93 19.65 -10.27
C GLU A 177 -11.65 18.93 -10.71
N THR A 178 -11.19 17.93 -9.96
CA THR A 178 -9.90 17.27 -10.22
C THR A 178 -9.93 15.86 -9.66
N THR A 179 -9.39 14.87 -10.38
CA THR A 179 -9.36 13.49 -9.87
C THR A 179 -8.01 13.14 -9.23
N VAL A 180 -6.90 13.52 -9.88
CA VAL A 180 -5.54 13.32 -9.36
C VAL A 180 -4.69 14.56 -9.61
N VAL A 181 -3.78 14.85 -8.67
CA VAL A 181 -2.72 15.85 -8.84
C VAL A 181 -1.35 15.20 -8.76
N ALA A 182 -0.41 15.76 -9.52
CA ALA A 182 1.01 15.53 -9.36
C ALA A 182 1.66 16.75 -8.74
N LEU A 183 2.29 16.55 -7.59
CA LEU A 183 3.02 17.58 -6.85
C LEU A 183 4.52 17.34 -7.00
N SER A 184 5.28 18.40 -7.19
CA SER A 184 6.73 18.37 -7.24
C SER A 184 7.32 17.75 -5.97
N LYS A 185 8.18 16.74 -6.12
CA LYS A 185 8.89 16.10 -5.00
C LYS A 185 9.77 17.07 -4.21
N THR A 186 10.23 18.15 -4.84
CA THR A 186 11.19 19.09 -4.24
C THR A 186 10.53 20.13 -3.35
N ASP A 187 9.40 20.68 -3.78
CA ASP A 187 8.76 21.86 -3.16
C ASP A 187 7.22 21.79 -3.09
N GLY A 188 6.61 20.67 -3.48
CA GLY A 188 5.16 20.46 -3.39
C GLY A 188 4.33 21.23 -4.43
N LYS A 189 4.92 22.04 -5.30
CA LYS A 189 4.17 22.79 -6.32
C LYS A 189 3.46 21.87 -7.30
N LEU A 190 2.30 22.29 -7.78
CA LEU A 190 1.57 21.57 -8.83
C LEU A 190 2.42 21.42 -10.09
N LEU A 191 2.56 20.18 -10.58
CA LEU A 191 3.13 19.88 -11.89
C LEU A 191 2.03 19.74 -12.93
N TRP A 192 1.01 18.94 -12.61
CA TRP A 192 -0.19 18.77 -13.42
C TRP A 192 -1.35 18.32 -12.54
N LYS A 193 -2.57 18.50 -13.06
CA LYS A 193 -3.79 17.94 -12.50
C LYS A 193 -4.62 17.33 -13.62
N THR A 194 -5.29 16.22 -13.35
CA THR A 194 -6.21 15.62 -14.33
C THR A 194 -7.49 16.45 -14.43
N ARG A 195 -8.21 16.31 -15.54
CA ARG A 195 -9.65 16.61 -15.54
C ARG A 195 -10.37 15.75 -14.50
N SER A 196 -11.53 16.19 -14.03
CA SER A 196 -12.40 15.37 -13.19
C SER A 196 -13.17 14.32 -14.00
N LEU A 197 -13.47 13.21 -13.34
CA LEU A 197 -14.47 12.21 -13.75
C LEU A 197 -15.71 12.20 -12.84
N GLY A 198 -15.81 13.17 -11.93
CA GLY A 198 -16.79 13.23 -10.87
C GLY A 198 -16.57 12.19 -9.77
N GLY A 199 -17.38 12.27 -8.72
CA GLY A 199 -17.38 11.30 -7.63
C GLY A 199 -16.23 11.45 -6.65
N THR A 200 -16.43 10.91 -5.46
CA THR A 200 -15.48 11.04 -4.34
C THR A 200 -14.24 10.16 -4.55
N ARG A 201 -13.19 10.42 -3.78
CA ARG A 201 -12.00 9.56 -3.73
C ARG A 201 -12.34 8.16 -3.18
N ALA A 202 -11.42 7.22 -3.36
CA ALA A 202 -11.40 5.95 -2.63
C ALA A 202 -10.35 5.94 -1.49
N TYR A 203 -10.15 4.77 -0.89
CA TYR A 203 -9.17 4.52 0.17
C TYR A 203 -7.92 3.77 -0.33
N ALA A 204 -7.94 3.28 -1.56
CA ALA A 204 -6.86 2.48 -2.14
C ALA A 204 -5.63 3.34 -2.49
N SER A 205 -4.44 2.77 -2.28
CA SER A 205 -3.18 3.38 -2.71
C SER A 205 -2.91 3.05 -4.18
N SER A 206 -2.47 4.05 -4.95
CA SER A 206 -2.16 3.91 -6.37
C SER A 206 -0.88 3.08 -6.62
N VAL A 207 -0.76 2.51 -7.82
CA VAL A 207 0.39 1.73 -8.32
C VAL A 207 0.87 2.29 -9.64
N ILE A 208 2.18 2.29 -9.88
CA ILE A 208 2.75 2.67 -11.19
C ILE A 208 3.09 1.40 -11.96
N ILE A 209 2.68 1.36 -13.23
CA ILE A 209 2.99 0.27 -14.17
C ILE A 209 3.66 0.83 -15.42
N GLU A 210 4.38 -0.03 -16.13
CA GLU A 210 4.95 0.28 -17.44
C GLU A 210 4.33 -0.59 -18.52
N LYS A 211 3.91 0.02 -19.62
CA LYS A 211 3.30 -0.68 -20.75
C LYS A 211 3.52 0.08 -22.04
N ALA A 212 4.10 -0.58 -23.04
CA ALA A 212 4.32 -0.03 -24.38
C ALA A 212 4.99 1.36 -24.38
N GLY A 213 5.97 1.58 -23.48
CA GLY A 213 6.67 2.86 -23.31
C GLY A 213 5.89 3.92 -22.55
N LEU A 214 4.67 3.63 -22.09
CA LEU A 214 3.90 4.48 -21.18
C LEU A 214 4.20 4.08 -19.74
N ARG A 215 4.45 5.09 -18.89
CA ARG A 215 4.45 4.95 -17.44
C ARG A 215 3.10 5.43 -16.93
N LEU A 216 2.31 4.49 -16.39
CA LEU A 216 0.92 4.72 -16.04
C LEU A 216 0.72 4.61 -14.53
N LEU A 217 0.06 5.59 -13.94
CA LEU A 217 -0.48 5.52 -12.59
C LEU A 217 -1.86 4.85 -12.65
N LEU A 218 -1.97 3.68 -12.05
CA LEU A 218 -3.24 3.03 -11.74
C LEU A 218 -3.79 3.61 -10.43
N ALA A 219 -4.84 4.43 -10.54
CA ALA A 219 -5.50 5.09 -9.41
C ALA A 219 -6.97 4.65 -9.33
N GLN A 220 -7.53 4.61 -8.12
CA GLN A 220 -8.94 4.31 -7.90
C GLN A 220 -9.65 5.49 -7.22
N THR A 221 -10.84 5.81 -7.73
CA THR A 221 -11.84 6.67 -7.07
C THR A 221 -12.98 5.80 -6.56
N ALA A 222 -14.02 6.41 -5.99
CA ALA A 222 -15.25 5.70 -5.64
C ALA A 222 -15.90 5.04 -6.87
N ASN A 223 -15.78 5.68 -8.04
CA ASN A 223 -16.49 5.27 -9.24
C ASN A 223 -15.63 4.47 -10.22
N ASP A 224 -14.32 4.73 -10.27
CA ASP A 224 -13.50 4.29 -11.40
C ASP A 224 -12.13 3.74 -10.97
N LEU A 225 -11.62 2.80 -11.77
CA LEU A 225 -10.19 2.54 -11.92
C LEU A 225 -9.69 3.31 -13.14
N LEU A 226 -8.54 3.99 -12.99
CA LEU A 226 -7.99 4.92 -13.97
C LEU A 226 -6.55 4.56 -14.28
N ALA A 227 -6.14 4.69 -15.55
CA ALA A 227 -4.73 4.83 -15.91
C ALA A 227 -4.41 6.24 -16.35
N ILE A 228 -3.44 6.84 -15.69
CA ILE A 228 -3.01 8.22 -15.94
C ILE A 228 -1.55 8.20 -16.36
N ASN A 229 -1.20 8.91 -17.44
CA ASN A 229 0.19 9.10 -17.81
C ASN A 229 0.91 9.95 -16.73
N THR A 230 1.96 9.40 -16.13
CA THR A 230 2.66 10.02 -14.99
C THR A 230 3.36 11.33 -15.37
N GLU A 231 3.69 11.53 -16.65
CA GLU A 231 4.43 12.72 -17.10
C GLU A 231 3.55 13.96 -17.24
N ASN A 232 2.27 13.81 -17.61
CA ASN A 232 1.43 14.94 -17.99
C ASN A 232 0.00 14.93 -17.42
N GLY A 233 -0.44 13.86 -16.76
CA GLY A 233 -1.77 13.78 -16.17
C GLY A 233 -2.88 13.39 -17.15
N ASP A 234 -2.54 12.97 -18.38
CA ASP A 234 -3.55 12.49 -19.32
C ASP A 234 -4.17 11.20 -18.80
N ILE A 235 -5.49 11.20 -18.64
CA ILE A 235 -6.26 9.97 -18.39
C ILE A 235 -6.29 9.18 -19.70
N ILE A 236 -5.58 8.07 -19.75
CA ILE A 236 -5.47 7.21 -20.93
C ILE A 236 -6.74 6.38 -21.09
N TRP A 237 -7.23 5.80 -20.00
CA TRP A 237 -8.52 5.11 -19.94
C TRP A 237 -9.09 5.17 -18.52
N SER A 238 -10.40 4.97 -18.42
CA SER A 238 -11.12 4.75 -17.17
C SER A 238 -12.02 3.52 -17.31
N PHE A 239 -12.24 2.85 -16.18
CA PHE A 239 -13.14 1.71 -16.08
C PHE A 239 -14.09 1.93 -14.91
N ASN A 240 -15.39 2.02 -15.22
CA ASN A 240 -16.44 2.25 -14.25
C ASN A 240 -16.59 1.00 -13.36
N LEU A 241 -16.22 1.15 -12.09
CA LEU A 241 -16.35 0.15 -11.03
C LEU A 241 -17.76 0.13 -10.43
N VAL A 242 -18.39 1.31 -10.33
CA VAL A 242 -19.69 1.44 -9.64
C VAL A 242 -20.80 0.64 -10.31
N GLN A 243 -20.72 0.37 -11.62
CA GLN A 243 -21.66 -0.52 -12.31
C GLN A 243 -21.64 -1.98 -11.78
N TYR A 244 -20.58 -2.38 -11.08
CA TYR A 244 -20.45 -3.67 -10.42
C TYR A 244 -20.79 -3.62 -8.93
N HIS A 245 -21.05 -2.42 -8.38
CA HIS A 245 -21.45 -2.26 -6.98
C HIS A 245 -22.96 -2.43 -6.82
N THR A 246 -23.42 -3.68 -6.83
CA THR A 246 -24.87 -4.00 -6.87
C THR A 246 -25.58 -3.80 -5.52
N GLY A 247 -24.85 -3.80 -4.40
CA GLY A 247 -25.37 -3.51 -3.07
C GLY A 247 -25.28 -2.02 -2.71
N GLN A 248 -26.24 -1.50 -1.93
CA GLN A 248 -26.17 -0.11 -1.42
C GLN A 248 -25.05 0.11 -0.39
N SER A 249 -24.65 -0.95 0.32
CA SER A 249 -23.61 -0.87 1.34
C SER A 249 -22.25 -0.74 0.67
N GLY A 250 -21.43 0.19 1.16
CA GLY A 250 -20.04 0.30 0.74
C GLY A 250 -19.83 0.70 -0.72
N ILE A 251 -20.85 1.24 -1.43
CA ILE A 251 -20.65 1.74 -2.79
C ILE A 251 -19.46 2.69 -2.82
N GLY A 252 -18.49 2.37 -3.66
CA GLY A 252 -17.28 3.19 -3.87
C GLY A 252 -16.24 3.09 -2.77
N ALA A 253 -16.42 2.17 -1.80
CA ALA A 253 -15.46 1.91 -0.74
C ALA A 253 -14.30 1.02 -1.22
N ASN A 254 -13.66 1.37 -2.33
CA ASN A 254 -12.46 0.68 -2.82
C ASN A 254 -11.31 0.91 -1.84
N THR A 255 -10.78 -0.17 -1.24
CA THR A 255 -9.77 -0.12 -0.18
C THR A 255 -8.46 -0.80 -0.55
N ASN A 256 -8.45 -1.63 -1.59
CA ASN A 256 -7.32 -2.46 -1.95
C ASN A 256 -6.55 -1.88 -3.13
N THR A 257 -5.22 -1.84 -3.00
CA THR A 257 -4.31 -1.52 -4.11
C THR A 257 -4.48 -2.53 -5.24
N PRO A 258 -4.63 -2.09 -6.51
CA PRO A 258 -4.72 -3.00 -7.65
C PRO A 258 -3.47 -3.88 -7.77
N LEU A 259 -3.65 -5.15 -8.10
CA LEU A 259 -2.54 -6.02 -8.48
C LEU A 259 -2.36 -5.97 -9.99
N PHE A 260 -1.13 -5.78 -10.45
CA PHE A 260 -0.79 -5.83 -11.86
C PHE A 260 0.20 -6.96 -12.14
N TYR A 261 -0.13 -7.83 -13.08
CA TYR A 261 0.78 -8.89 -13.54
C TYR A 261 0.42 -9.32 -14.96
N ASN A 262 1.41 -9.46 -15.84
CA ASN A 262 1.24 -9.93 -17.22
C ASN A 262 0.09 -9.25 -18.01
N ASN A 263 -0.01 -7.93 -17.93
CA ASN A 263 -1.07 -7.13 -18.56
C ASN A 263 -2.47 -7.41 -18.00
N GLU A 264 -2.57 -7.91 -16.78
CA GLU A 264 -3.83 -8.14 -16.11
C GLU A 264 -3.87 -7.35 -14.81
N ILE A 265 -5.02 -6.74 -14.55
CA ILE A 265 -5.26 -5.89 -13.38
C ILE A 265 -6.36 -6.52 -12.56
N PHE A 266 -6.02 -6.94 -11.35
CA PHE A 266 -6.97 -7.46 -10.38
C PHE A 266 -7.33 -6.40 -9.34
N ILE A 267 -8.62 -6.26 -9.09
CA ILE A 267 -9.21 -5.34 -8.11
C ILE A 267 -10.31 -6.05 -7.33
N THR A 268 -10.51 -5.63 -6.09
CA THR A 268 -11.52 -6.19 -5.19
C THR A 268 -11.91 -5.14 -4.16
N SER A 269 -13.19 -5.14 -3.80
CA SER A 269 -13.80 -4.28 -2.80
C SER A 269 -14.73 -5.14 -1.98
N GLY A 270 -14.76 -5.00 -0.65
CA GLY A 270 -15.74 -5.71 0.17
C GLY A 270 -17.16 -5.20 -0.03
N TYR A 271 -18.07 -5.62 0.84
CA TYR A 271 -19.51 -5.28 0.80
C TYR A 271 -20.27 -5.94 -0.36
N ASP A 272 -19.97 -7.21 -0.63
CA ASP A 272 -20.56 -8.00 -1.71
C ASP A 272 -20.25 -7.45 -3.12
N HIS A 273 -19.27 -6.54 -3.24
CA HIS A 273 -18.81 -6.05 -4.54
C HIS A 273 -17.85 -7.09 -5.13
N PRO A 274 -18.09 -7.58 -6.36
CA PRO A 274 -17.31 -8.67 -6.90
C PRO A 274 -15.86 -8.25 -7.13
N ALA A 275 -14.93 -9.19 -6.94
CA ALA A 275 -13.61 -9.06 -7.53
C ALA A 275 -13.71 -9.00 -9.06
N ILE A 276 -12.83 -8.21 -9.66
CA ILE A 276 -12.78 -7.97 -11.10
C ILE A 276 -11.36 -8.22 -11.58
N MET A 277 -11.25 -8.94 -12.70
CA MET A 277 -10.02 -9.04 -13.47
C MET A 277 -10.20 -8.33 -14.81
N LEU A 278 -9.28 -7.42 -15.12
CA LEU A 278 -9.23 -6.71 -16.39
C LEU A 278 -8.01 -7.14 -17.19
N SER A 279 -8.16 -7.22 -18.50
CA SER A 279 -7.04 -7.35 -19.45
C SER A 279 -6.67 -5.98 -19.99
N LEU A 280 -5.42 -5.57 -19.82
CA LEU A 280 -4.82 -4.36 -20.37
C LEU A 280 -4.36 -4.65 -21.82
N ALA A 281 -4.82 -3.82 -22.75
CA ALA A 281 -4.45 -3.92 -24.15
C ALA A 281 -2.93 -3.83 -24.36
N ALA A 282 -2.43 -4.41 -25.45
CA ALA A 282 -0.99 -4.48 -25.73
C ALA A 282 -0.31 -3.11 -25.84
N ASP A 283 -1.05 -2.09 -26.27
CA ASP A 283 -0.63 -0.69 -26.36
C ASP A 283 -0.78 0.10 -25.04
N GLY A 284 -1.38 -0.51 -24.01
CA GLY A 284 -1.64 0.11 -22.71
C GLY A 284 -2.79 1.12 -22.70
N ARG A 285 -3.56 1.23 -23.80
CA ARG A 285 -4.52 2.33 -24.00
C ARG A 285 -5.98 1.99 -23.73
N SER A 286 -6.29 0.74 -23.43
CA SER A 286 -7.63 0.33 -23.02
C SER A 286 -7.59 -0.92 -22.15
N VAL A 287 -8.69 -1.16 -21.45
CA VAL A 287 -8.92 -2.37 -20.68
C VAL A 287 -10.23 -3.02 -21.08
N SER A 288 -10.30 -4.35 -20.96
CA SER A 288 -11.53 -5.12 -21.11
C SER A 288 -11.75 -6.01 -19.90
N LEU A 289 -13.00 -6.24 -19.51
CA LEU A 289 -13.34 -7.22 -18.48
C LEU A 289 -12.91 -8.62 -18.94
N LYS A 290 -12.14 -9.32 -18.11
CA LYS A 290 -11.76 -10.73 -18.33
C LYS A 290 -12.68 -11.67 -17.57
N TRP A 291 -12.85 -11.45 -16.27
CA TRP A 291 -13.78 -12.20 -15.42
C TRP A 291 -14.17 -11.41 -14.17
N THR A 292 -15.25 -11.80 -13.52
CA THR A 292 -15.65 -11.36 -12.19
C THR A 292 -15.80 -12.56 -11.25
N ASN A 293 -15.65 -12.34 -9.94
CA ASN A 293 -15.89 -13.34 -8.91
C ASN A 293 -16.63 -12.70 -7.73
N PRO A 294 -17.84 -13.17 -7.37
CA PRO A 294 -18.62 -12.60 -6.27
C PRO A 294 -18.18 -13.08 -4.88
N ASP A 295 -17.41 -14.16 -4.79
CA ASP A 295 -17.00 -14.76 -3.52
C ASP A 295 -15.84 -14.00 -2.87
N PHE A 296 -14.96 -13.41 -3.68
CA PHE A 296 -13.76 -12.69 -3.23
C PHE A 296 -13.99 -11.17 -3.20
N ASP A 297 -14.58 -10.70 -2.11
CA ASP A 297 -14.86 -9.29 -1.86
C ASP A 297 -14.01 -8.79 -0.67
N ASN A 298 -12.71 -8.59 -0.90
CA ASN A 298 -11.82 -8.21 0.18
C ASN A 298 -12.17 -6.82 0.73
N HIS A 299 -12.58 -6.74 1.99
CA HIS A 299 -12.95 -5.48 2.62
C HIS A 299 -11.74 -4.62 3.00
N ILE A 300 -10.83 -5.16 3.81
CA ILE A 300 -9.57 -4.53 4.20
C ILE A 300 -8.58 -5.69 4.38
N GLY A 301 -7.33 -5.53 3.94
CA GLY A 301 -6.28 -6.52 4.13
C GLY A 301 -5.53 -6.92 2.85
N GLY A 302 -6.05 -6.54 1.68
CA GLY A 302 -5.39 -6.71 0.40
C GLY A 302 -5.44 -8.14 -0.14
N ALA A 303 -4.80 -8.31 -1.29
CA ALA A 303 -4.61 -9.60 -1.95
C ALA A 303 -3.17 -9.73 -2.43
N LEU A 304 -2.74 -10.96 -2.70
CA LEU A 304 -1.41 -11.27 -3.24
C LEU A 304 -1.54 -12.26 -4.39
N LYS A 305 -0.70 -12.09 -5.41
CA LYS A 305 -0.50 -13.13 -6.41
C LYS A 305 0.71 -13.99 -6.04
N VAL A 306 0.51 -15.29 -5.87
CA VAL A 306 1.59 -16.27 -5.68
C VAL A 306 1.40 -17.42 -6.66
N GLY A 307 2.38 -17.63 -7.55
CA GLY A 307 2.22 -18.57 -8.65
C GLY A 307 1.04 -18.19 -9.54
N ASN A 308 0.13 -19.14 -9.79
CA ASN A 308 -1.08 -18.93 -10.61
C ASN A 308 -2.32 -18.55 -9.79
N TYR A 309 -2.14 -18.20 -8.51
CA TYR A 309 -3.25 -18.02 -7.59
C TYR A 309 -3.23 -16.66 -6.91
N ILE A 310 -4.42 -16.20 -6.54
CA ILE A 310 -4.65 -15.00 -5.73
C ILE A 310 -5.02 -15.46 -4.33
N PHE A 311 -4.34 -14.94 -3.31
CA PHE A 311 -4.62 -15.22 -1.90
C PHE A 311 -5.08 -13.95 -1.19
N GLY A 312 -6.04 -14.10 -0.29
CA GLY A 312 -6.55 -13.01 0.56
C GLY A 312 -7.74 -13.49 1.38
N SER A 313 -8.69 -12.60 1.61
CA SER A 313 -9.91 -12.90 2.37
C SER A 313 -11.12 -12.19 1.79
N ASN A 314 -12.33 -12.65 2.15
CA ASN A 314 -13.58 -12.00 1.78
C ASN A 314 -14.23 -11.25 2.95
N TRP A 315 -15.36 -10.63 2.68
CA TRP A 315 -16.24 -10.00 3.64
C TRP A 315 -17.57 -10.74 3.65
N THR A 316 -17.98 -11.22 4.83
CA THR A 316 -19.36 -11.68 5.03
C THR A 316 -20.17 -10.61 5.76
N ASN A 317 -19.51 -9.87 6.64
CA ASN A 317 -20.01 -8.68 7.32
C ASN A 317 -18.84 -7.95 8.00
N ASN A 318 -19.10 -6.82 8.66
CA ASN A 318 -18.05 -6.06 9.37
C ASN A 318 -17.35 -6.82 10.50
N ALA A 319 -17.90 -7.94 10.99
CA ALA A 319 -17.34 -8.71 12.09
C ALA A 319 -16.77 -10.08 11.66
N ASN A 320 -16.97 -10.50 10.40
CA ASN A 320 -16.63 -11.85 9.92
C ASN A 320 -16.15 -11.85 8.45
N GLY A 321 -15.36 -12.86 8.13
CA GLY A 321 -14.99 -13.27 6.78
C GLY A 321 -14.16 -14.53 6.81
N TYR A 322 -13.76 -14.98 5.63
CA TYR A 322 -13.05 -16.21 5.35
C TYR A 322 -11.77 -15.92 4.56
N TRP A 323 -10.78 -16.78 4.71
CA TRP A 323 -9.59 -16.77 3.87
C TRP A 323 -9.87 -17.52 2.57
N MET A 324 -9.32 -17.02 1.48
CA MET A 324 -9.67 -17.46 0.14
C MET A 324 -8.45 -17.65 -0.76
N CYS A 325 -8.65 -18.49 -1.77
CA CYS A 325 -7.76 -18.62 -2.91
C CYS A 325 -8.58 -18.63 -4.20
N LEU A 326 -8.17 -17.83 -5.19
CA LEU A 326 -8.70 -17.86 -6.54
C LEU A 326 -7.63 -18.32 -7.53
N ASP A 327 -8.06 -18.98 -8.62
CA ASP A 327 -7.24 -19.12 -9.81
C ASP A 327 -7.16 -17.79 -10.58
N TRP A 328 -5.94 -17.30 -10.83
CA TRP A 328 -5.67 -16.02 -11.49
C TRP A 328 -6.28 -15.93 -12.89
N ASN A 329 -6.26 -17.04 -13.64
CA ASN A 329 -6.64 -17.03 -15.05
C ASN A 329 -8.15 -17.09 -15.25
N THR A 330 -8.82 -17.87 -14.42
CA THR A 330 -10.25 -18.20 -14.58
C THR A 330 -11.15 -17.48 -13.59
N GLY A 331 -10.60 -16.94 -12.50
CA GLY A 331 -11.39 -16.36 -11.40
C GLY A 331 -12.09 -17.42 -10.56
N LYS A 332 -11.81 -18.71 -10.75
CA LYS A 332 -12.44 -19.79 -10.00
C LYS A 332 -12.01 -19.75 -8.52
N THR A 333 -12.99 -19.77 -7.62
CA THR A 333 -12.76 -19.98 -6.18
C THR A 333 -12.23 -21.39 -5.96
N MET A 334 -11.03 -21.49 -5.41
CA MET A 334 -10.36 -22.75 -5.14
C MET A 334 -10.68 -23.27 -3.74
N TYR A 335 -10.66 -22.38 -2.74
CA TYR A 335 -11.21 -22.63 -1.42
C TYR A 335 -11.73 -21.34 -0.78
N GLU A 336 -12.61 -21.54 0.19
CA GLU A 336 -13.03 -20.56 1.20
C GLU A 336 -12.91 -21.25 2.56
N THR A 337 -12.19 -20.66 3.53
CA THR A 337 -11.92 -21.32 4.82
C THR A 337 -11.99 -20.35 5.97
N LYS A 338 -12.74 -20.73 7.01
CA LYS A 338 -12.80 -19.96 8.25
C LYS A 338 -11.59 -20.26 9.10
N TRP A 339 -10.78 -19.24 9.38
CA TRP A 339 -9.72 -19.31 10.37
C TRP A 339 -9.77 -18.03 11.21
N PHE A 340 -10.54 -18.09 12.30
CA PHE A 340 -10.95 -16.97 13.17
C PHE A 340 -11.74 -15.85 12.45
N ASN A 341 -11.11 -15.14 11.53
CA ASN A 341 -11.68 -14.04 10.76
C ASN A 341 -10.88 -13.76 9.47
N LYS A 342 -11.26 -12.73 8.72
CA LYS A 342 -10.50 -12.11 7.62
C LYS A 342 -9.39 -11.19 8.13
N GLY A 343 -8.54 -10.68 7.23
CA GLY A 343 -7.60 -9.61 7.58
C GLY A 343 -6.41 -9.46 6.63
N PRO A 344 -5.38 -8.70 7.04
CA PRO A 344 -4.20 -8.44 6.23
C PRO A 344 -3.39 -9.67 5.84
N ILE A 345 -2.90 -9.66 4.60
CA ILE A 345 -2.02 -10.68 4.05
C ILE A 345 -0.75 -10.09 3.44
N ILE A 346 0.40 -10.71 3.73
CA ILE A 346 1.71 -10.47 3.09
C ILE A 346 2.39 -11.81 2.78
N SER A 347 3.47 -11.80 1.99
CA SER A 347 4.29 -12.97 1.71
C SER A 347 5.78 -12.66 1.81
N ALA A 348 6.57 -13.64 2.23
CA ALA A 348 8.03 -13.63 2.15
C ALA A 348 8.52 -15.08 2.10
N ASP A 349 9.66 -15.32 1.44
CA ASP A 349 10.35 -16.62 1.44
C ASP A 349 9.43 -17.83 1.15
N GLY A 350 8.53 -17.66 0.18
CA GLY A 350 7.59 -18.68 -0.30
C GLY A 350 6.43 -19.03 0.63
N LEU A 351 6.23 -18.28 1.72
CA LEU A 351 5.14 -18.47 2.68
C LEU A 351 4.23 -17.23 2.74
N LEU A 352 3.00 -17.42 3.19
CA LEU A 352 2.05 -16.34 3.47
C LEU A 352 2.02 -16.06 4.97
N TYR A 353 1.84 -14.80 5.33
CA TYR A 353 1.64 -14.33 6.69
C TYR A 353 0.26 -13.68 6.73
N CYS A 354 -0.66 -14.33 7.42
CA CYS A 354 -2.07 -13.94 7.51
C CYS A 354 -2.38 -13.48 8.93
N GLN A 355 -2.67 -12.19 9.09
CA GLN A 355 -3.13 -11.64 10.36
C GLN A 355 -4.64 -11.47 10.32
N GLU A 356 -5.37 -12.13 11.21
CA GLU A 356 -6.82 -11.93 11.29
C GLU A 356 -7.16 -10.70 12.12
N GLU A 357 -8.17 -9.95 11.67
CA GLU A 357 -8.41 -8.57 12.09
C GLU A 357 -9.06 -8.42 13.47
N LYS A 358 -9.57 -9.50 14.07
CA LYS A 358 -10.44 -9.44 15.26
C LYS A 358 -9.75 -9.82 16.56
N SER A 359 -8.99 -10.91 16.58
CA SER A 359 -8.32 -11.40 17.80
C SER A 359 -6.80 -11.35 17.71
N GLY A 360 -6.22 -10.93 16.58
CA GLY A 360 -4.78 -10.75 16.42
C GLY A 360 -3.98 -12.04 16.25
N ASN A 361 -4.62 -13.13 15.83
CA ASN A 361 -3.88 -14.34 15.45
C ASN A 361 -3.13 -14.09 14.13
N ILE A 362 -1.86 -14.50 14.08
CA ILE A 362 -1.03 -14.48 12.88
C ILE A 362 -0.67 -15.92 12.54
N ALA A 363 -0.97 -16.33 11.31
CA ALA A 363 -0.57 -17.63 10.77
C ALA A 363 0.56 -17.49 9.77
N LEU A 364 1.48 -18.45 9.82
CA LEU A 364 2.41 -18.79 8.75
C LEU A 364 1.78 -19.90 7.92
N ILE A 365 1.67 -19.70 6.62
CA ILE A 365 0.87 -20.55 5.74
C ILE A 365 1.67 -20.94 4.52
N LYS A 366 1.56 -22.21 4.13
CA LYS A 366 2.07 -22.68 2.84
C LYS A 366 1.05 -22.31 1.75
N PRO A 367 1.42 -21.55 0.70
CA PRO A 367 0.53 -21.30 -0.42
C PRO A 367 0.09 -22.63 -1.05
N ASN A 368 -1.21 -22.91 -1.03
CA ASN A 368 -1.78 -24.15 -1.51
C ASN A 368 -3.18 -23.86 -2.08
N PRO A 369 -3.47 -24.16 -3.36
CA PRO A 369 -4.80 -23.89 -3.92
C PRO A 369 -5.90 -24.80 -3.38
N GLU A 370 -5.59 -25.93 -2.74
CA GLU A 370 -6.60 -26.89 -2.29
C GLU A 370 -7.11 -26.61 -0.87
N LYS A 371 -6.35 -25.87 -0.06
CA LYS A 371 -6.68 -25.61 1.34
C LYS A 371 -5.89 -24.44 1.94
N PHE A 372 -6.44 -23.86 3.00
CA PHE A 372 -5.72 -22.93 3.87
C PHE A 372 -4.73 -23.69 4.78
N ASP A 373 -3.50 -23.86 4.30
CA ASP A 373 -2.49 -24.77 4.86
C ASP A 373 -1.63 -24.12 5.97
N VAL A 374 -2.22 -23.94 7.16
CA VAL A 374 -1.55 -23.34 8.32
C VAL A 374 -0.41 -24.23 8.81
N VAL A 375 0.80 -23.68 8.87
CA VAL A 375 2.01 -24.35 9.37
C VAL A 375 2.21 -24.10 10.87
N SER A 376 2.07 -22.84 11.29
CA SER A 376 2.17 -22.41 12.69
C SER A 376 1.45 -21.09 12.87
N SER A 377 1.07 -20.76 14.10
CA SER A 377 0.44 -19.49 14.42
C SER A 377 0.75 -19.04 15.84
N PHE A 378 0.64 -17.74 16.09
CA PHE A 378 0.69 -17.15 17.41
C PHE A 378 -0.26 -15.96 17.51
N LYS A 379 -0.44 -15.41 18.70
CA LYS A 379 -1.38 -14.32 18.96
C LYS A 379 -0.66 -13.05 19.41
N ILE A 380 -1.10 -11.93 18.86
CA ILE A 380 -0.70 -10.59 19.31
C ILE A 380 -1.52 -10.20 20.54
N GLU A 381 -0.85 -9.93 21.65
CA GLU A 381 -1.49 -9.60 22.94
C GLU A 381 -1.33 -8.13 23.35
N LYS A 382 -0.55 -7.36 22.59
CA LYS A 382 -0.24 -5.94 22.85
C LYS A 382 -1.05 -5.04 21.93
N GLY A 383 -1.31 -3.80 22.35
CA GLY A 383 -2.04 -2.81 21.56
C GLY A 383 -3.56 -2.89 21.74
N THR A 384 -4.27 -2.03 21.02
CA THR A 384 -5.73 -1.88 21.12
C THR A 384 -6.37 -1.61 19.76
N GLY A 385 -7.66 -1.90 19.66
CA GLY A 385 -8.47 -1.68 18.44
C GLY A 385 -8.50 -2.90 17.51
N PRO A 386 -8.86 -2.72 16.23
CA PRO A 386 -8.81 -3.77 15.24
C PRO A 386 -7.38 -3.98 14.70
N HIS A 387 -7.09 -5.21 14.27
CA HIS A 387 -5.81 -5.58 13.65
C HIS A 387 -5.79 -5.30 12.14
N TRP A 388 -6.09 -4.06 11.75
CA TRP A 388 -6.14 -3.63 10.34
C TRP A 388 -4.78 -3.25 9.76
N ALA A 389 -3.78 -3.01 10.60
CA ALA A 389 -2.45 -2.68 10.12
C ALA A 389 -1.83 -3.86 9.40
N HIS A 390 -1.31 -3.61 8.20
CA HIS A 390 -0.60 -4.64 7.46
C HIS A 390 0.78 -4.87 8.10
N PRO A 391 1.16 -6.14 8.37
CA PRO A 391 2.52 -6.45 8.77
C PRO A 391 3.54 -6.03 7.70
N ALA A 392 4.78 -5.84 8.11
CA ALA A 392 5.91 -5.64 7.21
C ALA A 392 7.05 -6.58 7.57
N ILE A 393 7.85 -6.95 6.57
CA ILE A 393 9.06 -7.76 6.78
C ILE A 393 10.26 -6.98 6.26
N PHE A 394 11.32 -6.91 7.07
CA PHE A 394 12.59 -6.32 6.67
C PHE A 394 13.74 -6.93 7.45
N ASP A 395 14.80 -7.34 6.75
CA ASP A 395 16.00 -7.97 7.30
C ASP A 395 15.69 -9.08 8.31
N GLY A 396 14.82 -10.00 7.91
CA GLY A 396 14.35 -11.14 8.68
C GLY A 396 13.59 -10.75 9.94
N LYS A 397 12.97 -9.57 9.99
CA LYS A 397 12.14 -9.14 11.14
C LYS A 397 10.72 -8.89 10.70
N LEU A 398 9.76 -9.40 11.47
CA LEU A 398 8.32 -9.16 11.28
C LEU A 398 7.88 -7.99 12.15
N PHE A 399 7.41 -6.93 11.52
CA PHE A 399 6.86 -5.73 12.15
C PHE A 399 5.35 -5.83 12.18
N VAL A 400 4.76 -5.84 13.37
CA VAL A 400 3.31 -5.94 13.57
C VAL A 400 2.84 -4.76 14.41
N ARG A 401 1.98 -3.93 13.83
CA ARG A 401 1.34 -2.84 14.55
C ARG A 401 -0.03 -3.26 15.08
N HIS A 402 -0.37 -2.78 16.27
CA HIS A 402 -1.72 -2.81 16.81
C HIS A 402 -2.01 -1.53 17.61
N GLY A 403 -2.82 -0.64 17.04
CA GLY A 403 -3.10 0.67 17.62
C GLY A 403 -1.83 1.51 17.79
N GLU A 404 -1.50 1.82 19.04
CA GLU A 404 -0.32 2.59 19.46
C GLU A 404 0.91 1.74 19.81
N SER A 405 0.87 0.43 19.53
CA SER A 405 1.98 -0.50 19.78
C SER A 405 2.57 -1.04 18.47
N LEU A 406 3.89 -1.17 18.42
CA LEU A 406 4.61 -1.89 17.36
C LEU A 406 5.47 -2.99 17.97
N MET A 407 5.24 -4.22 17.54
CA MET A 407 5.99 -5.39 17.97
C MET A 407 6.87 -5.85 16.82
N VAL A 408 8.13 -6.18 17.12
CA VAL A 408 9.09 -6.68 16.14
C VAL A 408 9.56 -8.06 16.57
N TYR A 409 9.40 -9.03 15.68
CA TYR A 409 9.77 -10.42 15.92
C TYR A 409 10.91 -10.84 15.01
N ASP A 410 11.86 -11.63 15.52
CA ASP A 410 12.93 -12.21 14.73
C ASP A 410 12.43 -13.43 13.94
N LEU A 411 12.62 -13.40 12.63
CA LEU A 411 12.30 -14.48 11.71
C LEU A 411 13.56 -15.18 11.16
N LYS A 412 14.78 -14.79 11.53
CA LYS A 412 15.98 -15.44 11.01
C LYS A 412 16.10 -16.87 11.57
N LYS A 413 16.62 -17.76 10.73
CA LYS A 413 16.86 -19.17 11.04
C LYS A 413 18.14 -19.37 11.86
#